data_AF-A0A963AXQ4-F1
#
_entry.id   AF-A0A963AXQ4-F1
#
_cell.length_a   1.000
_cell.length_b   1.000
_cell.length_c   1.000
_cell.angle_alpha   90.00
_cell.angle_beta   90.00
_cell.angle_gamma   90.00
#
_symmetry.space_group_name_H-M   'P 1'
#
loop_
_entity.id
_entity.type
_entity.pdbx_description
1 polymer ?
#
loop_
_entity_poly.entity_id
_entity_poly.type
_entity_poly.pdbx_seq_one_letter_code
_entity_poly.pdbx_strand_id
1 'polypeptide(L)'
;LPLPFLSRLLGRRRSWMLLAQVCIALGLSGMALSNVQTGISQIAFLALFVAFSSATQDITIDAYRIEAEEGALQGAMAATYVFGYRLALLAAGAGAFYLAEFSSWPVAYLCMAGLMLVGMATTLVIKEPRVGVSAASRLLELRVEALVGIKPTRHSLSVRLAAWFSDAVVTPFVEFFSRNGRFALTILLLIGLYKVSDITMGVMANPFYLDMGFSKTQIADVTKIFGFFMTIAGAALGGLLVVRYGLMRPLLLGAVMVALTNLLFALLAVSLPDIRLLALVISADNLSGGIATSVFIAYLSSLTNTAYTA
;
A
#
# COMPACT_ATOMS: atom_id res chain seq x y z
N LEU A 1 -15.72 -9.92 9.14
CA LEU A 1 -16.03 -10.68 10.38
C LEU A 1 -15.68 -9.83 11.60
N PRO A 2 -16.57 -9.65 12.58
CA PRO A 2 -16.22 -8.97 13.83
C PRO A 2 -15.34 -9.88 14.69
N LEU A 3 -14.27 -9.32 15.26
CA LEU A 3 -13.47 -10.01 16.29
C LEU A 3 -14.26 -10.00 17.60
N PRO A 4 -14.43 -11.15 18.27
CA PRO A 4 -15.11 -11.19 19.55
C PRO A 4 -14.41 -10.26 20.56
N PHE A 5 -15.22 -9.52 21.35
CA PHE A 5 -14.81 -8.51 22.34
C PHE A 5 -14.19 -7.22 21.77
N LEU A 6 -13.11 -7.30 20.98
CA LEU A 6 -12.43 -6.12 20.43
C LEU A 6 -13.35 -5.28 19.54
N SER A 7 -14.14 -5.92 18.68
CA SER A 7 -15.05 -5.18 17.78
C SER A 7 -16.20 -4.49 18.49
N ARG A 8 -16.52 -4.88 19.73
CA ARG A 8 -17.51 -4.17 20.55
C ARG A 8 -16.94 -2.91 21.19
N LEU A 9 -15.63 -2.87 21.44
CA LEU A 9 -14.96 -1.76 22.11
C LEU A 9 -14.39 -0.73 21.14
N LEU A 10 -13.76 -1.18 20.06
CA LEU A 10 -13.01 -0.31 19.14
C LEU A 10 -13.68 -0.12 17.78
N GLY A 11 -14.64 -0.99 17.40
CA GLY A 11 -15.17 -1.07 16.04
C GLY A 11 -14.48 -2.16 15.22
N ARG A 12 -15.00 -2.47 14.02
CA ARG A 12 -14.51 -3.59 13.19
C ARG A 12 -13.10 -3.31 12.66
N ARG A 13 -12.86 -2.14 12.08
CA ARG A 13 -11.58 -1.80 11.41
C ARG A 13 -10.46 -1.66 12.40
N ARG A 14 -10.68 -0.88 13.46
CA ARG A 14 -9.67 -0.65 14.50
C ARG A 14 -9.25 -1.93 15.22
N SER A 15 -10.17 -2.88 15.40
CA SER A 15 -9.85 -4.17 16.01
C SER A 15 -8.87 -5.00 15.17
N TRP A 16 -9.12 -5.09 13.86
CA TRP A 16 -8.24 -5.84 12.95
C TRP A 16 -6.89 -5.15 12.76
N MET A 17 -6.87 -3.82 12.70
CA MET A 17 -5.64 -3.03 12.65
C MET A 17 -4.77 -3.29 13.88
N LEU A 18 -5.36 -3.19 15.08
CA LEU A 18 -4.64 -3.38 16.33
C LEU A 18 -4.14 -4.83 16.47
N LEU A 19 -4.95 -5.82 16.11
CA LEU A 19 -4.55 -7.22 16.13
C LEU A 19 -3.34 -7.46 15.23
N ALA A 20 -3.39 -6.98 13.99
CA ALA A 20 -2.29 -7.13 13.03
C ALA A 20 -1.01 -6.45 13.53
N GLN A 21 -1.11 -5.22 14.05
CA GLN A 21 0.01 -4.47 14.63
C GLN A 21 0.65 -5.22 15.81
N VAL A 22 -0.16 -5.80 16.71
CA VAL A 22 0.34 -6.60 17.85
C VAL A 22 1.05 -7.85 17.36
N CYS A 23 0.48 -8.57 16.38
CA CYS A 23 1.11 -9.75 15.80
C CYS A 23 2.46 -9.41 15.14
N ILE A 24 2.58 -8.29 14.43
CA ILE A 24 3.85 -7.83 13.86
C ILE A 24 4.86 -7.52 14.98
N ALA A 25 4.48 -6.77 16.00
CA ALA A 25 5.37 -6.42 17.10
C ALA A 25 5.88 -7.66 17.86
N LEU A 26 5.01 -8.64 18.11
CA LEU A 26 5.37 -9.93 18.71
C LEU A 26 6.28 -10.75 17.79
N GLY A 27 6.00 -10.80 16.49
CA GLY A 27 6.82 -11.51 15.51
C GLY A 27 8.24 -10.93 15.42
N LEU A 28 8.36 -9.60 15.34
CA LEU A 28 9.65 -8.89 15.33
C LEU A 28 10.42 -9.09 16.65
N SER A 29 9.73 -9.02 17.79
CA SER A 29 10.34 -9.28 19.09
C SER A 29 10.82 -10.74 19.22
N GLY A 30 10.05 -11.69 18.70
CA GLY A 30 10.44 -13.10 18.62
C GLY A 30 11.67 -13.30 17.75
N MET A 31 11.77 -12.60 16.61
CA MET A 31 12.94 -12.65 15.73
C MET A 31 14.17 -12.07 16.42
N ALA A 32 14.02 -10.99 17.18
CA ALA A 32 15.11 -10.36 17.92
C ALA A 32 15.72 -11.30 18.98
N LEU A 33 14.90 -12.13 19.62
CA LEU A 33 15.33 -13.06 20.67
C LEU A 33 15.80 -14.41 20.12
N SER A 34 15.60 -14.68 18.83
CA SER A 34 15.96 -15.94 18.19
C SER A 34 17.42 -15.96 17.74
N ASN A 35 18.11 -17.08 17.95
CA ASN A 35 19.49 -17.24 17.50
C ASN A 35 19.55 -17.67 16.03
N VAL A 36 20.13 -16.82 15.18
CA VAL A 36 20.25 -17.04 13.73
C VAL A 36 21.06 -18.29 13.38
N GLN A 37 22.02 -18.68 14.23
CA GLN A 37 22.94 -19.78 13.95
C GLN A 37 22.33 -21.16 14.22
N THR A 38 21.41 -21.26 15.16
CA THR A 38 20.81 -22.54 15.59
C THR A 38 19.33 -22.68 15.23
N GLY A 39 18.64 -21.58 14.88
CA GLY A 39 17.19 -21.51 14.80
C GLY A 39 16.63 -20.93 13.50
N ILE A 40 17.28 -21.17 12.35
CA ILE A 40 16.82 -20.63 11.03
C ILE A 40 15.34 -20.97 10.77
N SER A 41 14.90 -22.18 11.12
CA SER A 41 13.49 -22.60 10.96
C SER A 41 12.52 -21.74 11.78
N GLN A 42 12.89 -21.37 13.01
CA GLN A 42 12.08 -20.51 13.87
C GLN A 42 12.01 -19.09 13.31
N ILE A 43 13.14 -18.55 12.83
CA ILE A 43 13.18 -17.23 12.18
C ILE A 43 12.32 -17.22 10.92
N ALA A 44 12.38 -18.27 10.09
CA ALA A 44 11.57 -18.39 8.90
C ALA A 44 10.07 -18.41 9.22
N PHE A 45 9.66 -19.15 10.26
CA PHE A 45 8.27 -19.17 10.72
C PHE A 45 7.82 -17.79 11.23
N LEU A 46 8.64 -17.12 12.03
CA LEU A 46 8.35 -15.78 12.55
C LEU A 46 8.29 -14.74 11.43
N ALA A 47 9.19 -14.82 10.44
CA ALA A 47 9.16 -13.95 9.26
C ALA A 47 7.88 -14.16 8.44
N LEU A 48 7.45 -15.42 8.25
CA LEU A 48 6.17 -15.73 7.60
C LEU A 48 4.99 -15.18 8.40
N PHE A 49 5.02 -15.31 9.73
CA PHE A 49 3.99 -14.79 10.61
C PHE A 49 3.89 -13.26 10.56
N VAL A 50 5.03 -12.56 10.55
CA VAL A 50 5.11 -11.10 10.35
C VAL A 50 4.57 -10.72 8.97
N ALA A 51 4.95 -11.44 7.91
CA ALA A 51 4.47 -11.18 6.55
C ALA A 51 2.95 -11.32 6.42
N PHE A 52 2.37 -12.38 7.00
CA PHE A 52 0.92 -12.58 7.03
C PHE A 52 0.20 -11.47 7.82
N SER A 53 0.77 -11.07 8.96
CA SER A 53 0.22 -10.01 9.78
C SER A 53 0.32 -8.64 9.10
N SER A 54 1.42 -8.36 8.38
CA SER A 54 1.60 -7.16 7.57
C SER A 54 0.58 -7.08 6.45
N ALA A 55 0.35 -8.17 5.71
CA ALA A 55 -0.66 -8.21 4.67
C ALA A 55 -2.08 -7.92 5.21
N THR A 56 -2.38 -8.44 6.41
CA THR A 56 -3.66 -8.15 7.10
C THR A 56 -3.77 -6.68 7.50
N GLN A 57 -2.67 -6.09 7.98
CA GLN A 57 -2.60 -4.68 8.34
C GLN A 57 -2.81 -3.78 7.12
N ASP A 58 -2.15 -4.06 5.99
CA ASP A 58 -2.24 -3.27 4.77
C ASP A 58 -3.70 -3.22 4.27
N ILE A 59 -4.36 -4.37 4.18
CA ILE A 59 -5.78 -4.46 3.78
C ILE A 59 -6.66 -3.64 4.73
N THR A 60 -6.43 -3.75 6.04
CA THR A 60 -7.28 -3.07 7.03
C THR A 60 -7.08 -1.55 7.02
N ILE A 61 -5.84 -1.08 6.84
CA ILE A 61 -5.52 0.34 6.75
C ILE A 61 -6.08 0.93 5.45
N ASP A 62 -5.95 0.22 4.33
CA ASP A 62 -6.51 0.66 3.04
C ASP A 62 -8.04 0.74 3.11
N ALA A 63 -8.70 -0.28 3.67
CA ALA A 63 -10.14 -0.25 3.88
C ALA A 63 -10.56 0.92 4.79
N TYR A 64 -9.83 1.15 5.89
CA TYR A 64 -10.09 2.30 6.77
C TYR A 64 -9.93 3.63 6.03
N ARG A 65 -8.89 3.79 5.21
CA ARG A 65 -8.65 5.03 4.45
C ARG A 65 -9.80 5.35 3.51
N ILE A 66 -10.32 4.33 2.82
CA ILE A 66 -11.42 4.48 1.86
C ILE A 66 -12.73 4.82 2.59
N GLU A 67 -12.98 4.21 3.74
CA GLU A 67 -14.20 4.41 4.54
C GLU A 67 -14.18 5.70 5.38
N ALA A 68 -12.99 6.23 5.71
CA ALA A 68 -12.86 7.38 6.59
C ALA A 68 -13.33 8.69 5.95
N GLU A 69 -13.06 8.90 4.66
CA GLU A 69 -13.40 10.13 3.94
C GLU A 69 -13.85 9.84 2.50
N GLU A 70 -15.01 10.38 2.12
CA GLU A 70 -15.53 10.32 0.76
C GLU A 70 -15.15 11.57 -0.04
N GLY A 71 -14.85 11.41 -1.33
CA GLY A 71 -14.70 12.53 -2.27
C GLY A 71 -13.33 13.22 -2.25
N ALA A 72 -13.31 14.56 -2.31
CA ALA A 72 -12.13 15.36 -2.66
C ALA A 72 -10.96 15.24 -1.65
N LEU A 73 -11.22 14.84 -0.40
CA LEU A 73 -10.18 14.66 0.62
C LEU A 73 -9.34 13.39 0.44
N GLN A 74 -9.76 12.45 -0.43
CA GLN A 74 -8.99 11.23 -0.70
C GLN A 74 -7.60 11.52 -1.29
N GLY A 75 -7.45 12.59 -2.08
CA GLY A 75 -6.15 13.02 -2.60
C GLY A 75 -5.19 13.45 -1.50
N ALA A 76 -5.68 14.18 -0.48
CA ALA A 76 -4.89 14.61 0.66
C ALA A 76 -4.53 13.44 1.60
N MET A 77 -5.46 12.51 1.80
CA MET A 77 -5.23 11.25 2.53
C MET A 77 -4.18 10.38 1.83
N ALA A 78 -4.25 10.25 0.49
CA ALA A 78 -3.26 9.51 -0.29
C ALA A 78 -1.87 10.14 -0.20
N ALA A 79 -1.77 11.48 -0.27
CA ALA A 79 -0.49 12.18 -0.11
C ALA A 79 0.13 11.97 1.28
N THR A 80 -0.68 12.10 2.35
CA THR A 80 -0.23 11.84 3.73
C THR A 80 0.18 10.38 3.92
N TYR A 81 -0.55 9.44 3.32
CA TYR A 81 -0.23 8.02 3.34
C TYR A 81 1.12 7.73 2.68
N VAL A 82 1.37 8.27 1.48
CA VAL A 82 2.66 8.13 0.79
C VAL A 82 3.80 8.77 1.58
N PHE A 83 3.57 9.93 2.20
CA PHE A 83 4.55 10.56 3.08
C PHE A 83 4.93 9.64 4.27
N GLY A 84 3.93 9.11 4.98
CA GLY A 84 4.15 8.17 6.07
C GLY A 84 4.89 6.91 5.62
N TYR A 85 4.51 6.34 4.48
CA TYR A 85 5.20 5.18 3.89
C TYR A 85 6.68 5.47 3.58
N ARG A 86 6.99 6.64 3.00
CA ARG A 86 8.38 7.03 2.72
C ARG A 86 9.19 7.21 4.00
N LEU A 87 8.63 7.86 5.02
CA LEU A 87 9.27 7.99 6.33
C LEU A 87 9.55 6.61 6.96
N ALA A 88 8.59 5.69 6.86
CA ALA A 88 8.74 4.32 7.35
C ALA A 88 9.83 3.55 6.60
N LEU A 89 9.93 3.67 5.27
CA LEU A 89 11.02 3.06 4.48
C LEU A 89 12.40 3.59 4.88
N LEU A 90 12.52 4.89 5.19
CA LEU A 90 13.78 5.47 5.65
C LEU A 90 14.19 4.89 7.01
N ALA A 91 13.23 4.81 7.94
CA ALA A 91 13.45 4.25 9.28
C ALA A 91 13.76 2.73 9.23
N ALA A 92 12.97 1.95 8.51
CA ALA A 92 13.12 0.50 8.38
C ALA A 92 14.31 0.09 7.50
N GLY A 93 14.72 0.94 6.55
CA GLY A 93 15.90 0.73 5.73
C GLY A 93 17.16 1.25 6.41
N ALA A 94 17.46 2.53 6.21
CA ALA A 94 18.70 3.14 6.70
C ALA A 94 18.80 3.12 8.23
N GLY A 95 17.69 3.41 8.94
CA GLY A 95 17.67 3.41 10.40
C GLY A 95 17.95 2.04 11.00
N ALA A 96 17.34 0.98 10.48
CA ALA A 96 17.57 -0.39 10.95
C ALA A 96 19.02 -0.85 10.71
N PHE A 97 19.60 -0.56 9.54
CA PHE A 97 21.00 -0.89 9.26
C PHE A 97 21.96 -0.17 10.20
N TYR A 98 21.73 1.13 10.44
CA TYR A 98 22.55 1.89 11.38
C TYR A 98 22.46 1.32 12.80
N LEU A 99 21.26 0.99 13.28
CA LEU A 99 21.09 0.34 14.58
C LEU A 99 21.79 -1.03 14.65
N ALA A 100 21.75 -1.80 13.56
CA ALA A 100 22.40 -3.09 13.49
C ALA A 100 23.93 -2.99 13.49
N GLU A 101 24.48 -1.97 12.82
CA GLU A 101 25.92 -1.72 12.72
C GLU A 101 26.51 -1.20 14.04
N PHE A 102 25.86 -0.25 14.69
CA PHE A 102 26.37 0.40 15.92
C PHE A 102 25.99 -0.33 17.22
N SER A 103 24.96 -1.18 17.19
CA SER A 103 24.56 -1.98 18.35
C SER A 103 24.52 -3.46 17.99
N SER A 104 23.41 -3.92 17.42
CA SER A 104 23.23 -5.31 17.00
C SER A 104 21.87 -5.51 16.31
N TRP A 105 21.73 -6.60 15.57
CA TRP A 105 20.46 -6.99 14.93
C TRP A 105 19.28 -7.14 15.90
N PRO A 106 19.42 -7.78 17.08
CA PRO A 106 18.33 -7.82 18.07
C PRO A 106 17.82 -6.44 18.48
N VAL A 107 18.72 -5.48 18.70
CA VAL A 107 18.35 -4.09 19.04
C VAL A 107 17.58 -3.45 17.88
N ALA A 108 18.04 -3.62 16.64
CA ALA A 108 17.33 -3.10 15.46
C ALA A 108 15.90 -3.66 15.35
N TYR A 109 15.71 -4.98 15.54
CA TYR A 109 14.38 -5.60 15.52
C TYR A 109 13.48 -5.15 16.67
N LEU A 110 14.01 -5.01 17.89
CA LEU A 110 13.25 -4.48 19.04
C LEU A 110 12.86 -3.01 18.85
N CYS A 111 13.74 -2.19 18.28
CA CYS A 111 13.42 -0.81 17.92
C CYS A 111 12.29 -0.76 16.88
N MET A 112 12.34 -1.60 15.83
CA MET A 112 11.26 -1.70 14.85
C MET A 112 9.94 -2.17 15.46
N ALA A 113 9.98 -3.14 16.39
CA ALA A 113 8.81 -3.56 17.15
C ALA A 113 8.27 -2.41 18.03
N GLY A 114 9.15 -1.62 18.63
CA GLY A 114 8.79 -0.42 19.40
C GLY A 114 8.13 0.67 18.55
N LEU A 115 8.58 0.90 17.32
CA LEU A 115 7.95 1.84 16.40
C LEU A 115 6.50 1.45 16.06
N MET A 116 6.15 0.16 16.13
CA MET A 116 4.77 -0.30 15.93
C MET A 116 3.81 0.26 16.99
N LEU A 117 4.30 0.62 18.19
CA LEU A 117 3.49 1.25 19.24
C LEU A 117 2.89 2.59 18.78
N VAL A 118 3.58 3.33 17.90
CA VAL A 118 3.04 4.56 17.30
C VAL A 118 1.79 4.26 16.48
N GLY A 119 1.82 3.18 15.69
CA GLY A 119 0.67 2.68 14.95
C GLY A 119 -0.47 2.25 15.86
N MET A 120 -0.15 1.50 16.93
CA MET A 120 -1.15 1.06 17.92
C MET A 120 -1.81 2.24 18.64
N ALA A 121 -1.03 3.21 19.11
CA ALA A 121 -1.54 4.41 19.76
C ALA A 121 -2.45 5.19 18.81
N THR A 122 -2.06 5.32 17.53
CA THR A 122 -2.90 5.95 16.51
C THR A 122 -4.22 5.21 16.33
N THR A 123 -4.21 3.87 16.20
CA THR A 123 -5.42 3.04 16.11
C THR A 123 -6.37 3.25 17.31
N LEU A 124 -5.83 3.48 18.50
CA LEU A 124 -6.62 3.73 19.72
C LEU A 124 -7.21 5.14 19.79
N VAL A 125 -6.61 6.13 19.12
CA VAL A 125 -7.09 7.53 19.12
C VAL A 125 -8.06 7.81 17.97
N ILE A 126 -7.83 7.21 16.79
CA ILE A 126 -8.65 7.48 15.60
C ILE A 126 -10.09 6.97 15.76
N LYS A 127 -11.05 7.68 15.17
CA LYS A 127 -12.47 7.31 15.21
C LYS A 127 -12.75 6.18 14.22
N GLU A 128 -13.66 5.28 14.59
CA GLU A 128 -14.16 4.23 13.68
C GLU A 128 -14.99 4.88 12.56
N PRO A 129 -14.79 4.50 11.28
CA PRO A 129 -15.58 5.01 10.18
C PRO A 129 -17.03 4.52 10.27
N ARG A 130 -17.99 5.36 9.89
CA ARG A 130 -19.41 4.96 9.83
C ARG A 130 -19.69 4.33 8.47
N VAL A 131 -19.70 3.00 8.41
CA VAL A 131 -20.05 2.27 7.19
C VAL A 131 -21.57 2.35 6.94
N GLY A 132 -21.98 3.14 5.95
CA GLY A 132 -23.35 3.16 5.45
C GLY A 132 -23.54 2.07 4.39
N VAL A 133 -24.04 0.89 4.77
CA VAL A 133 -24.40 -0.13 3.76
C VAL A 133 -25.60 0.37 2.96
N SER A 134 -25.38 0.74 1.70
CA SER A 134 -26.44 1.18 0.79
C SER A 134 -27.46 0.07 0.57
N ALA A 135 -28.75 0.44 0.47
CA ALA A 135 -29.84 -0.50 0.21
C ALA A 135 -29.64 -1.27 -1.11
N ALA A 136 -28.97 -0.67 -2.10
CA ALA A 136 -28.62 -1.32 -3.37
C ALA A 136 -27.61 -2.46 -3.18
N SER A 137 -26.62 -2.29 -2.29
CA SER A 137 -25.61 -3.30 -1.99
C SER A 137 -26.22 -4.54 -1.32
N ARG A 138 -27.15 -4.32 -0.38
CA ARG A 138 -27.92 -5.42 0.24
C ARG A 138 -28.78 -6.20 -0.76
N LEU A 139 -29.40 -5.50 -1.72
CA LEU A 139 -30.19 -6.16 -2.76
C LEU A 139 -29.33 -7.00 -3.70
N LEU A 140 -28.09 -6.57 -3.95
CA LEU A 140 -27.14 -7.32 -4.78
C LEU A 140 -26.59 -8.54 -4.02
N GLU A 141 -26.29 -8.41 -2.73
CA GLU A 141 -25.94 -9.54 -1.84
C GLU A 141 -27.02 -10.63 -1.89
N LEU A 142 -28.29 -10.26 -1.67
CA LEU A 142 -29.41 -11.21 -1.72
C LEU A 142 -29.57 -11.88 -3.10
N ARG A 143 -29.27 -11.17 -4.20
CA ARG A 143 -29.30 -11.74 -5.55
C ARG A 143 -28.17 -12.74 -5.78
N VAL A 144 -26.96 -12.43 -5.31
CA VAL A 144 -25.81 -13.34 -5.41
C VAL A 144 -26.04 -14.58 -4.54
N GLU A 145 -26.49 -14.42 -3.30
CA GLU A 145 -26.87 -15.54 -2.42
C GLU A 145 -27.92 -16.45 -3.08
N ALA A 146 -28.93 -15.86 -3.74
CA ALA A 146 -29.95 -16.61 -4.47
C ALA A 146 -29.39 -17.37 -5.69
N LEU A 147 -28.47 -16.76 -6.44
CA LEU A 147 -27.81 -17.38 -7.60
C LEU A 147 -26.83 -18.50 -7.22
N VAL A 148 -26.12 -18.32 -6.10
CA VAL A 148 -25.18 -19.32 -5.55
C VAL A 148 -25.94 -20.44 -4.81
N GLY A 149 -27.25 -20.31 -4.62
CA GLY A 149 -28.10 -21.34 -4.02
C GLY A 149 -28.00 -21.41 -2.50
N ILE A 150 -27.51 -20.35 -1.86
CA ILE A 150 -27.36 -20.26 -0.40
C ILE A 150 -28.72 -19.94 0.19
N LYS A 151 -29.42 -20.97 0.69
CA LYS A 151 -30.68 -20.78 1.42
C LYS A 151 -30.36 -20.37 2.88
N PRO A 152 -31.03 -19.34 3.44
CA PRO A 152 -30.74 -18.83 4.79
C PRO A 152 -31.02 -19.81 5.94
N THR A 153 -31.52 -21.02 5.65
CA THR A 153 -32.15 -21.92 6.62
C THR A 153 -31.29 -23.11 7.06
N ARG A 154 -30.04 -23.26 6.62
CA ARG A 154 -29.16 -24.36 7.07
C ARG A 154 -27.93 -23.87 7.84
N HIS A 155 -27.96 -24.05 9.16
CA HIS A 155 -26.92 -23.69 10.15
C HIS A 155 -25.61 -24.51 10.08
N SER A 156 -25.28 -25.15 8.95
CA SER A 156 -24.01 -25.87 8.84
C SER A 156 -22.84 -24.89 8.71
N LEU A 157 -21.74 -25.17 9.42
CA LEU A 157 -20.48 -24.42 9.31
C LEU A 157 -20.01 -24.27 7.85
N SER A 158 -20.23 -25.30 7.04
CA SER A 158 -19.90 -25.31 5.61
C SER A 158 -20.67 -24.25 4.82
N VAL A 159 -21.95 -24.05 5.14
CA VAL A 159 -22.81 -23.06 4.47
C VAL A 159 -22.45 -21.65 4.90
N ARG A 160 -22.08 -21.45 6.18
CA ARG A 160 -21.58 -20.15 6.67
C ARG A 160 -20.25 -19.75 6.04
N LEU A 161 -19.34 -20.71 5.88
CA LEU A 161 -18.06 -20.50 5.21
C LEU A 161 -18.26 -20.22 3.72
N ALA A 162 -19.14 -20.96 3.05
CA ALA A 162 -19.46 -20.74 1.64
C ALA A 162 -20.14 -19.37 1.40
N ALA A 163 -21.06 -18.95 2.29
CA ALA A 163 -21.68 -17.62 2.24
C ALA A 163 -20.64 -16.52 2.45
N TRP A 164 -19.84 -16.62 3.51
CA TRP A 164 -18.78 -15.66 3.75
C TRP A 164 -17.80 -15.56 2.57
N PHE A 165 -17.43 -16.68 1.96
CA PHE A 165 -16.53 -16.70 0.81
C PHE A 165 -17.19 -16.06 -0.42
N SER A 166 -18.46 -16.39 -0.69
CA SER A 166 -19.22 -15.75 -1.77
C SER A 166 -19.30 -14.24 -1.57
N ASP A 167 -19.66 -13.78 -0.38
CA ASP A 167 -19.85 -12.37 -0.06
C ASP A 167 -18.53 -11.58 -0.03
N ALA A 168 -17.46 -12.18 0.48
CA ALA A 168 -16.15 -11.53 0.59
C ALA A 168 -15.36 -11.54 -0.72
N VAL A 169 -15.54 -12.56 -1.56
CA VAL A 169 -14.71 -12.75 -2.77
C VAL A 169 -15.53 -12.54 -4.03
N VAL A 170 -16.65 -13.25 -4.20
CA VAL A 170 -17.38 -13.28 -5.49
C VAL A 170 -18.19 -12.01 -5.70
N THR A 171 -18.93 -11.57 -4.68
CA THR A 171 -19.85 -10.42 -4.75
C THR A 171 -19.14 -9.12 -5.18
N PRO A 172 -17.95 -8.76 -4.66
CA PRO A 172 -17.22 -7.56 -5.10
C PRO A 172 -16.83 -7.59 -6.59
N PHE A 173 -16.41 -8.74 -7.12
CA PHE A 173 -16.11 -8.86 -8.55
C PHE A 173 -17.37 -8.70 -9.38
N VAL A 174 -18.47 -9.35 -9.01
CA VAL A 174 -19.75 -9.24 -9.72
C VAL A 174 -20.28 -7.80 -9.68
N GLU A 175 -20.18 -7.11 -8.53
CA GLU A 175 -20.54 -5.69 -8.42
C GLU A 175 -19.68 -4.83 -9.36
N PHE A 176 -18.36 -5.05 -9.38
CA PHE A 176 -17.46 -4.29 -10.24
C PHE A 176 -17.80 -4.43 -11.73
N PHE A 177 -18.02 -5.66 -12.22
CA PHE A 177 -18.36 -5.90 -13.62
C PHE A 177 -19.78 -5.44 -13.97
N SER A 178 -20.75 -5.59 -13.06
CA SER A 178 -22.12 -5.12 -13.28
C SER A 178 -22.21 -3.60 -13.29
N ARG A 179 -21.43 -2.90 -12.46
CA ARG A 179 -21.40 -1.44 -12.36
C ARG A 179 -20.66 -0.78 -13.52
N ASN A 180 -19.49 -1.32 -13.91
CA ASN A 180 -18.65 -0.73 -14.95
C ASN A 180 -18.96 -1.28 -16.36
N GLY A 181 -19.74 -2.36 -16.46
CA GLY A 181 -20.22 -2.94 -17.72
C GLY A 181 -19.07 -3.26 -18.69
N ARG A 182 -19.19 -2.77 -19.93
CA ARG A 182 -18.18 -2.98 -20.99
C ARG A 182 -16.83 -2.30 -20.71
N PHE A 183 -16.80 -1.27 -19.87
CA PHE A 183 -15.56 -0.56 -19.53
C PHE A 183 -14.76 -1.23 -18.40
N ALA A 184 -15.31 -2.24 -17.73
CA ALA A 184 -14.62 -2.96 -16.65
C ALA A 184 -13.24 -3.50 -17.09
N LEU A 185 -13.18 -4.11 -18.28
CA LEU A 185 -11.92 -4.61 -18.85
C LEU A 185 -10.94 -3.47 -19.18
N THR A 186 -11.43 -2.35 -19.70
CA THR A 186 -10.59 -1.18 -19.99
C THR A 186 -10.01 -0.59 -18.71
N ILE A 187 -10.79 -0.53 -17.63
CA ILE A 187 -10.33 -0.07 -16.31
C ILE A 187 -9.26 -1.01 -15.75
N LEU A 188 -9.48 -2.32 -15.81
CA LEU A 188 -8.49 -3.31 -15.36
C LEU A 188 -7.20 -3.23 -16.18
N LEU A 189 -7.32 -3.06 -17.50
CA LEU A 189 -6.17 -2.87 -18.38
C LEU A 189 -5.43 -1.58 -18.03
N LEU A 190 -6.15 -0.48 -17.79
CA LEU A 190 -5.56 0.78 -17.34
C LEU A 190 -4.81 0.58 -16.02
N ILE A 191 -5.43 -0.04 -15.02
CA ILE A 191 -4.82 -0.34 -13.72
C ILE A 191 -3.54 -1.19 -13.88
N GLY A 192 -3.61 -2.22 -14.71
CA GLY A 192 -2.48 -3.09 -15.00
C GLY A 192 -1.34 -2.34 -15.69
N LEU A 193 -1.63 -1.56 -16.74
CA LEU A 193 -0.60 -0.90 -17.55
C LEU A 193 -0.04 0.38 -16.91
N TYR A 194 -0.80 1.05 -16.04
CA TYR A 194 -0.46 2.38 -15.52
C TYR A 194 0.92 2.45 -14.86
N LYS A 195 1.32 1.40 -14.14
CA LYS A 195 2.60 1.34 -13.42
C LYS A 195 3.60 0.32 -13.98
N VAL A 196 3.28 -0.40 -15.05
CA VAL A 196 4.15 -1.48 -15.57
C VAL A 196 5.53 -0.95 -15.93
N SER A 197 5.61 0.22 -16.54
CA SER A 197 6.89 0.81 -16.91
C SER A 197 7.75 1.17 -15.70
N ASP A 198 7.16 1.75 -14.65
CA ASP A 198 7.85 2.17 -13.43
C ASP A 198 8.34 0.95 -12.63
N ILE A 199 7.49 -0.07 -12.48
CA ILE A 199 7.82 -1.29 -11.74
C ILE A 199 8.97 -2.05 -12.41
N THR A 200 8.96 -2.17 -13.73
CA THR A 200 10.01 -2.87 -14.47
C THR A 200 11.34 -2.12 -14.44
N MET A 201 11.30 -0.79 -14.61
CA MET A 201 12.50 0.05 -14.51
C MET A 201 13.10 0.06 -13.10
N GLY A 202 12.28 0.13 -12.05
CA GLY A 202 12.75 0.23 -10.67
C GLY A 202 13.65 -0.95 -10.24
N VAL A 203 13.41 -2.15 -10.77
CA VAL A 203 14.27 -3.33 -10.52
C VAL A 203 15.60 -3.22 -11.27
N MET A 204 15.60 -2.62 -12.45
CA MET A 204 16.79 -2.47 -13.31
C MET A 204 17.59 -1.20 -13.04
N ALA A 205 17.04 -0.24 -12.29
CA ALA A 205 17.68 1.05 -12.03
C ALA A 205 19.07 0.90 -11.37
N ASN A 206 19.17 0.09 -10.30
CA ASN A 206 20.43 -0.10 -9.58
C ASN A 206 21.52 -0.77 -10.45
N PRO A 207 21.26 -1.89 -11.15
CA PRO A 207 22.21 -2.44 -12.12
C PRO A 207 22.61 -1.43 -13.21
N PHE A 208 21.63 -0.72 -13.79
CA PHE A 208 21.88 0.28 -14.83
C PHE A 208 22.86 1.38 -14.39
N TYR A 209 22.71 1.92 -13.18
CA TYR A 209 23.63 2.93 -12.66
C TYR A 209 25.05 2.39 -12.45
N LEU A 210 25.18 1.14 -12.01
CA LEU A 210 26.48 0.51 -11.81
C LEU A 210 27.18 0.22 -13.15
N ASP A 211 26.44 -0.25 -14.15
CA ASP A 211 26.96 -0.52 -15.49
C ASP A 211 27.42 0.76 -16.20
N MET A 212 26.77 1.89 -15.91
CA MET A 212 27.23 3.20 -16.35
C MET A 212 28.53 3.65 -15.68
N GLY A 213 28.95 3.04 -14.57
CA GLY A 213 30.18 3.40 -13.85
C GLY A 213 29.98 4.37 -12.69
N PHE A 214 28.75 4.57 -12.21
CA PHE A 214 28.53 5.32 -10.96
C PHE A 214 28.95 4.52 -9.74
N SER A 215 29.46 5.20 -8.71
CA SER A 215 29.77 4.53 -7.45
C SER A 215 28.49 4.26 -6.64
N LYS A 216 28.52 3.22 -5.81
CA LYS A 216 27.42 2.91 -4.87
C LYS A 216 27.12 4.09 -3.93
N THR A 217 28.13 4.87 -3.55
CA THR A 217 27.96 6.06 -2.69
C THR A 217 27.22 7.17 -3.42
N GLN A 218 27.62 7.49 -4.67
CA GLN A 218 26.94 8.50 -5.49
C GLN A 218 25.47 8.13 -5.73
N ILE A 219 25.21 6.87 -6.07
CA ILE A 219 23.85 6.37 -6.28
C ILE A 219 23.03 6.49 -5.00
N ALA A 220 23.60 6.10 -3.86
CA ALA A 220 22.92 6.17 -2.57
C ALA A 220 22.59 7.63 -2.18
N ASP A 221 23.54 8.56 -2.33
CA ASP A 221 23.34 9.96 -1.97
C ASP A 221 22.25 10.59 -2.83
N VAL A 222 22.28 10.37 -4.14
CA VAL A 222 21.27 10.92 -5.06
C VAL A 222 19.90 10.28 -4.82
N THR A 223 19.83 8.95 -4.77
CA THR A 223 18.53 8.24 -4.66
C THR A 223 17.87 8.46 -3.31
N LYS A 224 18.65 8.43 -2.21
CA LYS A 224 18.10 8.54 -0.86
C LYS A 224 17.78 9.97 -0.46
N ILE A 225 18.55 10.97 -0.93
CA ILE A 225 18.27 12.37 -0.61
C ILE A 225 17.27 12.93 -1.62
N PHE A 226 17.65 13.02 -2.88
CA PHE A 226 16.79 13.64 -3.89
C PHE A 226 15.55 12.80 -4.18
N GLY A 227 15.70 11.49 -4.43
CA GLY A 227 14.57 10.62 -4.74
C GLY A 227 13.48 10.62 -3.64
N PHE A 228 13.89 10.62 -2.37
CA PHE A 228 12.98 10.70 -1.23
C PHE A 228 12.17 11.99 -1.21
N PHE A 229 12.83 13.15 -1.22
CA PHE A 229 12.14 14.44 -1.15
C PHE A 229 11.30 14.70 -2.40
N MET A 230 11.79 14.31 -3.58
CA MET A 230 11.06 14.48 -4.83
C MET A 230 9.82 13.60 -4.90
N THR A 231 9.85 12.37 -4.37
CA THR A 231 8.62 11.55 -4.28
C THR A 231 7.59 12.20 -3.38
N ILE A 232 8.00 12.72 -2.21
CA ILE A 232 7.08 13.38 -1.27
C ILE A 232 6.48 14.63 -1.92
N ALA A 233 7.31 15.46 -2.56
CA ALA A 233 6.85 16.62 -3.31
C ALA A 233 5.86 16.21 -4.42
N GLY A 234 6.17 15.14 -5.15
CA GLY A 234 5.31 14.60 -6.20
C GLY A 234 3.97 14.11 -5.66
N ALA A 235 3.97 13.37 -4.55
CA ALA A 235 2.74 12.88 -3.93
C ALA A 235 1.84 14.00 -3.42
N ALA A 236 2.43 15.04 -2.81
CA ALA A 236 1.73 16.24 -2.36
C ALA A 236 1.14 17.03 -3.54
N LEU A 237 1.93 17.24 -4.60
CA LEU A 237 1.46 17.87 -5.83
C LEU A 237 0.34 17.05 -6.49
N GLY A 238 0.47 15.73 -6.57
CA GLY A 238 -0.57 14.84 -7.07
C GLY A 238 -1.88 14.98 -6.29
N GLY A 239 -1.81 14.99 -4.96
CA GLY A 239 -2.97 15.22 -4.10
C GLY A 239 -3.63 16.58 -4.35
N LEU A 240 -2.84 17.66 -4.45
CA LEU A 240 -3.33 19.01 -4.76
C LEU A 240 -4.00 19.08 -6.15
N LEU A 241 -3.40 18.41 -7.15
CA LEU A 241 -3.94 18.36 -8.50
C LEU A 241 -5.28 17.63 -8.54
N VAL A 242 -5.46 16.57 -7.75
CA VAL A 242 -6.75 15.85 -7.62
C VAL A 242 -7.82 16.75 -7.03
N VAL A 243 -7.49 17.51 -5.98
CA VAL A 243 -8.43 18.45 -5.35
C VAL A 243 -8.84 19.55 -6.33
N ARG A 244 -7.90 20.07 -7.13
CA ARG A 244 -8.15 21.23 -8.01
C ARG A 244 -8.76 20.86 -9.37
N TYR A 245 -8.37 19.73 -9.96
CA TYR A 245 -8.71 19.37 -11.35
C TYR A 245 -9.52 18.08 -11.48
N GLY A 246 -9.89 17.46 -10.35
CA GLY A 246 -10.55 16.15 -10.30
C GLY A 246 -9.58 14.99 -10.56
N LEU A 247 -10.08 13.75 -10.58
CA LEU A 247 -9.24 12.54 -10.68
C LEU A 247 -8.66 12.29 -12.07
N MET A 248 -9.43 12.52 -13.14
CA MET A 248 -9.08 11.98 -14.45
C MET A 248 -7.94 12.71 -15.17
N ARG A 249 -7.88 14.04 -15.04
CA ARG A 249 -6.81 14.82 -15.69
C ARG A 249 -5.44 14.58 -15.04
N PRO A 250 -5.30 14.60 -13.70
CA PRO A 250 -4.04 14.25 -13.05
C PRO A 250 -3.62 12.81 -13.27
N LEU A 251 -4.57 11.87 -13.46
CA LEU A 251 -4.24 10.47 -13.74
C LEU A 251 -3.55 10.35 -15.09
N LEU A 252 -4.13 10.97 -16.13
CA LEU A 252 -3.52 11.00 -17.46
C LEU A 252 -2.18 11.76 -17.47
N LEU A 253 -2.10 12.88 -16.73
CA LEU A 253 -0.85 13.62 -16.57
C LEU A 253 0.24 12.74 -15.96
N GLY A 254 -0.07 12.02 -14.87
CA GLY A 254 0.86 11.10 -14.22
C GLY A 254 1.36 10.01 -15.16
N ALA A 255 0.47 9.37 -15.92
CA ALA A 255 0.85 8.36 -16.92
C ALA A 255 1.81 8.92 -17.98
N VAL A 256 1.52 10.11 -18.52
CA VAL A 256 2.38 10.77 -19.51
C VAL A 256 3.73 11.16 -18.90
N MET A 257 3.73 11.72 -17.69
CA MET A 257 4.97 12.11 -17.01
C MET A 257 5.87 10.90 -16.75
N VAL A 258 5.33 9.76 -16.30
CA VAL A 258 6.11 8.54 -16.04
C VAL A 258 6.69 7.98 -17.34
N ALA A 259 5.92 8.01 -18.44
CA ALA A 259 6.44 7.62 -19.74
C ALA A 259 7.55 8.56 -20.24
N LEU A 260 7.42 9.87 -20.00
CA LEU A 260 8.43 10.87 -20.38
C LEU A 260 9.72 10.77 -19.56
N THR A 261 9.65 10.41 -18.28
CA THR A 261 10.86 10.26 -17.45
C THR A 261 11.74 9.10 -17.92
N ASN A 262 11.17 8.05 -18.52
CA ASN A 262 11.96 6.99 -19.17
C ASN A 262 12.84 7.51 -20.31
N LEU A 263 12.40 8.56 -21.04
CA LEU A 263 13.22 9.17 -22.09
C LEU A 263 14.47 9.84 -21.49
N LEU A 264 14.39 10.31 -20.25
CA LEU A 264 15.55 10.84 -19.53
C LEU A 264 16.55 9.74 -19.18
N PHE A 265 16.09 8.52 -18.87
CA PHE A 265 16.97 7.36 -18.71
C PHE A 265 17.61 6.94 -20.03
N ALA A 266 16.89 7.02 -21.15
CA ALA A 266 17.47 6.78 -22.47
C ALA A 266 18.57 7.81 -22.82
N LEU A 267 18.37 9.08 -22.46
CA LEU A 267 19.39 10.12 -22.59
C LEU A 267 20.61 9.83 -21.71
N LEU A 268 20.38 9.41 -20.47
CA LEU A 268 21.42 9.04 -19.52
C LEU A 268 22.26 7.86 -20.04
N ALA A 269 21.63 6.89 -20.70
CA ALA A 269 22.32 5.71 -21.27
C ALA A 269 23.32 6.03 -22.40
N VAL A 270 23.12 7.14 -23.13
CA VAL A 270 24.02 7.58 -24.22
C VAL A 270 25.04 8.62 -23.73
N SER A 271 24.88 9.12 -22.51
CA SER A 271 25.72 10.15 -21.92
C SER A 271 26.86 9.54 -21.09
N LEU A 272 27.96 10.27 -20.93
CA LEU A 272 29.02 9.90 -19.98
C LEU A 272 28.52 10.04 -18.53
N PRO A 273 29.17 9.39 -17.55
CA PRO A 273 28.75 9.43 -16.16
C PRO A 273 28.84 10.84 -15.57
N ASP A 274 27.69 11.50 -15.43
CA ASP A 274 27.55 12.80 -14.79
C ASP A 274 26.55 12.71 -13.63
N ILE A 275 27.02 13.03 -12.43
CA ILE A 275 26.22 13.03 -11.20
C ILE A 275 25.08 14.04 -11.28
N ARG A 276 25.27 15.18 -11.96
CA ARG A 276 24.23 16.21 -12.11
C ARG A 276 23.10 15.70 -12.98
N LEU A 277 23.45 15.03 -14.09
CA LEU A 277 22.47 14.41 -14.97
C LEU A 277 21.73 13.29 -14.23
N LEU A 278 22.46 12.43 -13.51
CA LEU A 278 21.85 11.38 -12.68
C LEU A 278 20.87 11.98 -11.65
N ALA A 279 21.25 13.06 -10.96
CA ALA A 279 20.40 13.73 -10.00
C ALA A 279 19.15 14.33 -10.64
N LEU A 280 19.26 14.92 -11.83
CA LEU A 280 18.12 15.44 -12.58
C LEU A 280 17.17 14.32 -13.00
N VAL A 281 17.69 13.23 -13.58
CA VAL A 281 16.89 12.08 -14.01
C VAL A 281 16.16 11.46 -12.83
N ILE A 282 16.87 11.13 -11.74
CA ILE A 282 16.27 10.53 -10.54
C ILE A 282 15.24 11.48 -9.91
N SER A 283 15.51 12.78 -9.88
CA SER A 283 14.57 13.77 -9.33
C SER A 283 13.28 13.86 -10.14
N ALA A 284 13.40 13.96 -11.46
CA ALA A 284 12.25 14.02 -12.37
C ALA A 284 11.43 12.74 -12.29
N ASP A 285 12.10 11.59 -12.26
CA ASP A 285 11.47 10.28 -12.16
C ASP A 285 10.70 10.08 -10.84
N ASN A 286 11.35 10.34 -9.70
CA ASN A 286 10.69 10.22 -8.40
C ASN A 286 9.54 11.22 -8.22
N LEU A 287 9.67 12.43 -8.76
CA LEU A 287 8.58 13.42 -8.77
C LEU A 287 7.38 12.90 -9.55
N SER A 288 7.62 12.44 -10.77
CA SER A 288 6.60 11.87 -11.65
C SER A 288 5.94 10.64 -11.02
N GLY A 289 6.73 9.70 -10.52
CA GLY A 289 6.27 8.50 -9.82
C GLY A 289 5.47 8.83 -8.57
N GLY A 290 5.85 9.87 -7.82
CA GLY A 290 5.11 10.39 -6.66
C GLY A 290 3.72 10.93 -7.05
N ILE A 291 3.65 11.78 -8.07
CA ILE A 291 2.38 12.30 -8.62
C ILE A 291 1.51 11.14 -9.08
N ALA A 292 2.05 10.28 -9.95
CA ALA A 292 1.32 9.18 -10.56
C ALA A 292 0.78 8.21 -9.50
N THR A 293 1.59 7.86 -8.49
CA THR A 293 1.18 6.94 -7.42
C THR A 293 0.10 7.54 -6.52
N SER A 294 0.24 8.80 -6.11
CA SER A 294 -0.76 9.49 -5.26
C SER A 294 -2.12 9.58 -5.95
N VAL A 295 -2.13 9.98 -7.22
CA VAL A 295 -3.36 10.06 -8.02
C VAL A 295 -3.96 8.68 -8.27
N PHE A 296 -3.13 7.67 -8.54
CA PHE A 296 -3.59 6.31 -8.80
C PHE A 296 -4.23 5.66 -7.57
N ILE A 297 -3.66 5.88 -6.39
CA ILE A 297 -4.25 5.43 -5.12
C ILE A 297 -5.62 6.08 -4.93
N ALA A 298 -5.75 7.39 -5.16
CA ALA A 298 -7.04 8.08 -5.08
C ALA A 298 -8.06 7.55 -6.11
N TYR A 299 -7.60 7.22 -7.32
CA TYR A 299 -8.45 6.63 -8.36
C TYR A 299 -8.94 5.22 -7.97
N LEU A 300 -8.07 4.34 -7.47
CA LEU A 300 -8.47 3.01 -6.98
C LEU A 300 -9.49 3.11 -5.84
N SER A 301 -9.26 4.02 -4.90
CA SER A 301 -10.20 4.28 -3.79
C SER A 301 -11.56 4.79 -4.29
N SER A 302 -11.61 5.56 -5.38
CA SER A 302 -12.88 5.98 -6.00
C SER A 302 -13.64 4.86 -6.72
N LEU A 303 -12.94 3.79 -7.13
CA LEU A 303 -13.56 2.63 -7.79
C LEU A 303 -14.11 1.63 -6.79
N THR A 304 -13.70 1.66 -5.53
CA THR A 304 -14.24 0.79 -4.50
C THR A 304 -15.53 1.37 -3.91
N ASN A 305 -16.61 0.58 -3.90
CA ASN A 305 -17.81 0.91 -3.16
C ASN A 305 -17.54 0.68 -1.66
N THR A 306 -17.83 1.68 -0.81
CA THR A 306 -17.62 1.63 0.65
C THR A 306 -18.39 0.49 1.32
N ALA A 307 -19.38 -0.10 0.63
CA ALA A 307 -20.10 -1.28 1.10
C ALA A 307 -19.30 -2.59 1.01
N TYR A 308 -18.29 -2.68 0.13
CA TYR A 308 -17.56 -3.92 -0.18
C TYR A 308 -16.06 -3.86 0.13
N THR A 309 -15.62 -2.83 0.85
CA THR A 309 -14.27 -2.78 1.42
C THR A 309 -14.10 -3.95 2.41
N ALA A 310 -13.14 -4.85 2.15
CA ALA A 310 -12.95 -6.09 2.91
C ALA A 310 -12.55 -5.83 4.36
#